data_AF-A0A938GU51-F1
#
_entry.id   AF-A0A938GU51-F1
#
_cell.length_a   1.000
_cell.length_b   1.000
_cell.length_c   1.000
_cell.angle_alpha   90.00
_cell.angle_beta   90.00
_cell.angle_gamma   90.00
#
_symmetry.space_group_name_H-M   'P 1'
#
loop_
_entity.id
_entity.type
_entity.pdbx_description
1 polymer ?
#
loop_
_entity_poly.entity_id
_entity_poly.type
_entity_poly.pdbx_seq_one_letter_code
_entity_poly.pdbx_strand_id
1 'polypeptide(L)'
;MNVPFTVRPDGSELTAHTTFIGGHPEWEWGSRIIGSLDEQQVIYDTATRQIVEKLGGAEVFPNPGGDIALAPDGRWFVNSHRSGEHNHYTFLERRTGRIVRSPPVFLGQWKSGDLRLDPAPCWNRSGDALVVPGIAADGTRQMFVLELVPTG
;
A
#
# COMPACT_ATOMS: atom_id res chain seq x y z
N MET A 1 -17.38 9.29 -15.05
CA MET A 1 -16.02 8.89 -15.46
C MET A 1 -15.08 9.37 -14.37
N ASN A 2 -14.20 8.51 -13.85
CA ASN A 2 -13.17 8.90 -12.90
C ASN A 2 -11.90 9.23 -13.68
N VAL A 3 -11.35 10.45 -13.51
CA VAL A 3 -10.14 10.90 -14.21
C VAL A 3 -9.09 11.24 -13.15
N PRO A 4 -7.95 10.53 -13.10
CA PRO A 4 -6.86 10.90 -12.21
C PRO A 4 -6.23 12.20 -12.69
N PHE A 5 -5.86 13.07 -11.76
CA PHE A 5 -5.18 14.32 -12.06
C PHE A 5 -4.14 14.64 -10.99
N THR A 6 -3.18 15.48 -11.36
CA THR A 6 -2.27 16.14 -10.43
C THR A 6 -2.50 17.64 -10.46
N VAL A 7 -2.15 18.31 -9.36
CA VAL A 7 -2.21 19.76 -9.21
C VAL A 7 -1.12 20.17 -8.21
N ARG A 8 -0.52 21.34 -8.41
CA ARG A 8 0.46 21.88 -7.44
C ARG A 8 -0.22 22.36 -6.16
N PRO A 9 0.53 22.47 -5.05
CA PRO A 9 -0.02 22.98 -3.78
C PRO A 9 -0.61 24.39 -3.86
N ASP A 10 -0.13 25.22 -4.79
CA ASP A 10 -0.66 26.57 -5.05
C ASP A 10 -1.90 26.60 -5.97
N GLY A 11 -2.38 25.42 -6.41
CA GLY A 11 -3.52 25.26 -7.30
C GLY A 11 -3.18 25.36 -8.80
N SER A 12 -1.92 25.61 -9.16
CA SER A 12 -1.49 25.66 -10.56
C SER A 12 -1.25 24.26 -11.16
N GLU A 13 -1.11 24.21 -12.49
CA GLU A 13 -0.79 22.99 -13.26
C GLU A 13 -1.72 21.79 -13.04
N LEU A 14 -3.04 22.04 -12.99
CA LEU A 14 -4.02 20.97 -13.06
C LEU A 14 -3.81 20.14 -14.35
N THR A 15 -3.36 18.91 -14.16
CA THR A 15 -2.95 18.01 -15.25
C THR A 15 -3.76 16.73 -15.17
N ALA A 16 -4.61 16.48 -16.17
CA ALA A 16 -5.30 15.21 -16.31
C ALA A 16 -4.34 14.10 -16.77
N HIS A 17 -4.52 12.90 -16.22
CA HIS A 17 -3.79 11.70 -16.61
C HIS A 17 -4.72 10.71 -17.32
N THR A 18 -4.20 10.08 -18.37
CA THR A 18 -4.90 9.01 -19.10
C THR A 18 -4.64 7.63 -18.49
N THR A 19 -3.49 7.45 -17.84
CA THR A 19 -3.14 6.23 -17.14
C THR A 19 -3.79 6.26 -15.76
N PHE A 20 -4.71 5.34 -15.52
CA PHE A 20 -5.28 5.10 -14.20
C PHE A 20 -4.43 4.08 -13.47
N ILE A 21 -3.69 4.53 -12.46
CA ILE A 21 -3.08 3.65 -11.47
C ILE A 21 -4.08 3.41 -10.35
N GLY A 22 -4.51 2.16 -10.21
CA GLY A 22 -5.53 1.75 -9.26
C GLY A 22 -4.98 1.41 -7.88
N GLY A 23 -5.87 0.97 -7.01
CA GLY A 23 -5.60 0.66 -5.61
C GLY A 23 -5.67 1.91 -4.73
N HIS A 24 -4.96 1.88 -3.61
CA HIS A 24 -4.80 3.02 -2.70
C HIS A 24 -3.42 3.65 -2.93
N PRO A 25 -3.26 4.53 -3.94
CA PRO A 25 -1.94 4.98 -4.34
C PRO A 25 -1.22 5.75 -3.23
N GLU A 26 0.11 5.62 -3.21
CA GLU A 26 1.01 6.23 -2.22
C GLU A 26 2.07 7.07 -2.93
N TRP A 27 2.40 8.23 -2.37
CA TRP A 27 3.46 9.07 -2.93
C TRP A 27 4.83 8.52 -2.55
N GLU A 28 5.72 8.49 -3.54
CA GLU A 28 7.15 8.37 -3.31
C GLU A 28 7.75 9.79 -3.18
N TRP A 29 8.95 10.03 -3.70
CA TRP A 29 9.55 11.36 -3.75
C TRP A 29 9.32 12.03 -5.10
N GLY A 30 9.19 13.36 -5.07
CA GLY A 30 9.03 14.17 -6.28
C GLY A 30 7.70 13.89 -6.97
N SER A 31 7.76 13.56 -8.26
CA SER A 31 6.58 13.32 -9.11
C SER A 31 6.14 11.85 -9.14
N ARG A 32 6.75 10.97 -8.34
CA ARG A 32 6.55 9.52 -8.41
C ARG A 32 5.48 9.05 -7.43
N ILE A 33 4.57 8.22 -7.92
CA ILE A 33 3.46 7.66 -7.17
C ILE A 33 3.41 6.14 -7.39
N ILE A 34 3.25 5.41 -6.31
CA ILE A 34 3.15 3.96 -6.28
C ILE A 34 1.67 3.59 -6.37
N GLY A 35 1.33 2.66 -7.25
CA GLY A 35 -0.04 2.17 -7.42
C GLY A 35 -0.07 0.85 -8.15
N SER A 36 -1.23 0.45 -8.66
CA SER A 36 -1.38 -0.78 -9.44
C SER A 36 -1.80 -0.52 -10.88
N LEU A 37 -1.26 -1.30 -11.81
CA LEU A 37 -1.67 -1.32 -13.22
C LEU A 37 -1.40 -2.70 -13.80
N ASP A 38 -2.35 -3.26 -14.55
CA ASP A 38 -2.22 -4.55 -15.24
C ASP A 38 -1.68 -5.68 -14.34
N GLU A 39 -2.26 -5.83 -13.16
CA GLU A 39 -1.87 -6.84 -12.16
C GLU A 39 -0.43 -6.72 -11.67
N GLN A 40 0.14 -5.51 -11.74
CA GLN A 40 1.47 -5.18 -11.24
C GLN A 40 1.40 -4.05 -10.22
N GLN A 41 2.24 -4.12 -9.20
CA GLN A 41 2.57 -2.96 -8.38
C GLN A 41 3.61 -2.14 -9.15
N VAL A 42 3.31 -0.88 -9.41
CA VAL A 42 4.08 -0.01 -10.32
C VAL A 42 4.41 1.32 -9.68
N ILE A 43 5.45 1.97 -10.22
CA ILE A 43 5.71 3.39 -9.97
C ILE A 43 5.41 4.14 -11.25
N TYR A 44 4.51 5.12 -11.14
CA TYR A 44 4.15 6.05 -12.19
C TYR A 44 4.78 7.40 -11.89
N ASP A 45 5.44 7.99 -12.87
CA ASP A 45 5.93 9.35 -12.78
C ASP A 45 4.89 10.30 -13.41
N THR A 46 4.31 11.16 -12.58
CA THR A 46 3.26 12.10 -12.97
C THR A 46 3.76 13.20 -13.90
N ALA A 47 5.05 13.53 -13.87
CA ALA A 47 5.64 14.56 -14.72
C ALA A 47 5.82 14.04 -16.16
N THR A 48 6.40 12.85 -16.31
CA THR A 48 6.62 12.21 -17.62
C THR A 48 5.40 11.43 -18.12
N ARG A 49 4.46 11.13 -17.22
CA ARG A 49 3.23 10.35 -17.45
C ARG A 49 3.52 8.93 -17.92
N GLN A 50 4.53 8.31 -17.33
CA GLN A 50 5.00 6.97 -17.68
C GLN A 50 5.09 6.08 -16.46
N ILE A 51 4.90 4.78 -16.68
CA ILE A 51 5.33 3.76 -15.71
C ILE A 51 6.85 3.67 -15.78
N VAL A 52 7.52 4.02 -14.69
CA VAL A 52 8.98 4.09 -14.60
C VAL A 52 9.57 2.86 -13.89
N GLU A 53 8.76 2.09 -13.18
CA GLU A 53 9.20 0.90 -12.45
C GLU A 53 8.06 -0.10 -12.23
N LYS A 54 8.40 -1.39 -12.17
CA LYS A 54 7.51 -2.46 -11.72
C LYS A 54 8.13 -3.10 -10.48
N LEU A 55 7.39 -3.12 -9.37
CA LEU A 55 7.83 -3.66 -8.08
C LEU A 55 7.51 -5.16 -7.94
N GLY A 56 6.55 -5.67 -8.72
CA GLY A 56 6.17 -7.09 -8.75
C GLY A 56 4.69 -7.30 -9.05
N GLY A 57 4.35 -8.49 -9.53
CA GLY A 57 2.99 -8.94 -9.78
C GLY A 57 2.47 -9.86 -8.69
N ALA A 58 1.51 -10.73 -9.04
CA ALA A 58 0.84 -11.65 -8.12
C ALA A 58 1.79 -12.60 -7.36
N GLU A 59 2.98 -12.87 -7.91
CA GLU A 59 4.03 -13.68 -7.29
C GLU A 59 4.66 -13.02 -6.05
N VAL A 60 4.69 -11.69 -6.02
CA VAL A 60 5.13 -10.90 -4.87
C VAL A 60 3.92 -10.45 -4.07
N PHE A 61 2.99 -9.75 -4.75
CA PHE A 61 1.81 -9.09 -4.20
C PHE A 61 0.55 -9.74 -4.74
N PRO A 62 -0.10 -10.68 -4.01
CA PRO A 62 -1.29 -11.38 -4.50
C PRO A 62 -2.44 -10.46 -4.95
N ASN A 63 -2.51 -9.25 -4.38
CA ASN A 63 -3.37 -8.19 -4.85
C ASN A 63 -2.58 -6.86 -4.91
N PRO A 64 -2.00 -6.50 -6.07
CA PRO A 64 -1.27 -5.25 -6.21
C PRO A 64 -2.12 -3.99 -5.96
N GLY A 65 -3.45 -4.10 -6.10
CA GLY A 65 -4.40 -3.01 -5.82
C GLY A 65 -4.84 -2.90 -4.36
N GLY A 66 -4.26 -3.70 -3.45
CA GLY A 66 -4.53 -3.59 -2.02
C GLY A 66 -4.06 -2.27 -1.40
N ASP A 67 -4.28 -2.10 -0.11
CA ASP A 67 -3.73 -0.96 0.61
C ASP A 67 -2.22 -1.05 0.70
N ILE A 68 -1.54 0.08 0.46
CA ILE A 68 -0.09 0.15 0.41
C ILE A 68 0.42 1.29 1.29
N ALA A 69 1.68 1.22 1.68
CA ALA A 69 2.38 2.33 2.32
C ALA A 69 3.90 2.22 2.09
N LEU A 70 4.56 3.37 1.98
CA LEU A 70 6.01 3.47 1.87
C LEU A 70 6.59 3.92 3.21
N ALA A 71 7.65 3.26 3.69
CA ALA A 71 8.35 3.67 4.90
C ALA A 71 8.95 5.07 4.73
N PRO A 72 9.17 5.85 5.81
CA PRO A 72 9.66 7.22 5.70
C PRO A 72 11.01 7.38 4.98
N ASP A 73 11.89 6.38 5.08
CA ASP A 73 13.18 6.32 4.38
C ASP A 73 13.09 5.65 2.99
N GLY A 74 11.89 5.20 2.63
CA GLY A 74 11.51 4.40 1.46
C GLY A 74 12.32 3.12 1.26
N ARG A 75 12.97 2.61 2.30
CA ARG A 75 13.64 1.31 2.28
C ARG A 75 12.63 0.18 2.14
N TRP A 76 11.53 0.29 2.87
CA TRP A 76 10.47 -0.71 2.90
C TRP A 76 9.21 -0.21 2.24
N PHE A 77 8.65 -1.04 1.39
CA PHE A 77 7.31 -0.90 0.85
C PHE A 77 6.44 -2.02 1.42
N VAL A 78 5.19 -1.71 1.77
CA VAL A 78 4.21 -2.72 2.19
C VAL A 78 2.99 -2.67 1.28
N ASN A 79 2.49 -3.85 0.91
CA ASN A 79 1.20 -4.04 0.26
C ASN A 79 0.39 -5.06 1.07
N SER A 80 -0.89 -4.77 1.23
CA SER A 80 -1.81 -5.64 1.94
C SER A 80 -2.73 -6.40 1.00
N HIS A 81 -3.10 -7.63 1.34
CA HIS A 81 -4.12 -8.36 0.63
C HIS A 81 -4.99 -9.16 1.59
N ARG A 82 -6.27 -9.25 1.23
CA ARG A 82 -7.26 -9.99 1.99
C ARG A 82 -7.35 -11.42 1.51
N SER A 83 -7.41 -12.36 2.45
CA SER A 83 -7.70 -13.77 2.20
C SER A 83 -8.70 -14.27 3.24
N GLY A 84 -9.93 -14.56 2.80
CA GLY A 84 -11.04 -14.91 3.69
C GLY A 84 -11.35 -13.82 4.72
N GLU A 85 -11.23 -14.15 6.00
CA GLU A 85 -11.48 -13.27 7.14
C GLU A 85 -10.23 -12.54 7.64
N HIS A 86 -9.10 -12.68 6.96
CA HIS A 86 -7.81 -12.14 7.38
C HIS A 86 -7.23 -11.19 6.34
N ASN A 87 -6.41 -10.26 6.82
CA ASN A 87 -5.53 -9.46 6.00
C ASN A 87 -4.08 -9.86 6.23
N HIS A 88 -3.30 -9.80 5.16
CA HIS A 88 -1.90 -10.15 5.14
C HIS A 88 -1.10 -9.00 4.59
N TYR A 89 0.10 -8.77 5.13
CA TYR A 89 0.99 -7.70 4.70
C TYR A 89 2.27 -8.29 4.12
N THR A 90 2.59 -7.90 2.89
CA THR A 90 3.82 -8.26 2.21
C THR A 90 4.74 -7.06 2.18
N PHE A 91 5.92 -7.20 2.77
CA PHE A 91 6.97 -6.19 2.84
C PHE A 91 8.02 -6.48 1.77
N LEU A 92 8.39 -5.46 1.02
CA LEU A 92 9.46 -5.47 0.04
C LEU A 92 10.56 -4.50 0.48
N GLU A 93 11.77 -5.02 0.71
CA GLU A 93 12.97 -4.20 0.87
C GLU A 93 13.43 -3.78 -0.53
N ARG A 94 13.21 -2.52 -0.89
CA ARG A 94 13.29 -2.06 -2.28
C ARG A 94 14.69 -2.14 -2.88
N ARG A 95 15.74 -2.11 -2.03
CA ARG A 95 17.13 -2.13 -2.49
C ARG A 95 17.62 -3.54 -2.86
N THR A 96 17.22 -4.54 -2.08
CA THR A 96 17.69 -5.93 -2.22
C THR A 96 16.64 -6.84 -2.85
N GLY A 97 15.39 -6.39 -2.95
CA GLY A 97 14.27 -7.22 -3.37
C GLY A 97 13.82 -8.23 -2.31
N ARG A 98 14.32 -8.13 -1.06
CA ARG A 98 13.97 -9.06 0.02
C ARG A 98 12.49 -8.93 0.37
N ILE A 99 11.79 -10.06 0.38
CA ILE A 99 10.36 -10.14 0.71
C ILE A 99 10.16 -10.76 2.08
N VAL A 100 9.32 -10.13 2.91
CA VAL A 100 8.88 -10.65 4.22
C VAL A 100 7.36 -10.59 4.27
N ARG A 101 6.70 -11.56 4.92
CA ARG A 101 5.24 -11.59 5.06
C ARG A 101 4.86 -11.62 6.53
N SER A 102 3.87 -10.82 6.91
CA SER A 102 3.34 -10.84 8.28
C SER A 102 2.53 -12.12 8.55
N PRO A 103 2.34 -12.47 9.82
CA PRO A 103 1.18 -13.26 10.22
C PRO A 103 -0.14 -12.59 9.77
N PRO A 104 -1.22 -13.37 9.58
CA PRO A 104 -2.53 -12.82 9.26
C PRO A 104 -3.08 -11.98 10.43
N VAL A 105 -3.73 -10.86 10.09
CA VAL A 105 -4.52 -10.06 11.03
C VAL A 105 -5.99 -10.33 10.77
N PHE A 106 -6.72 -10.78 11.81
CA PHE A 106 -8.14 -11.08 11.69
C PHE A 106 -8.95 -9.78 11.51
N LEU A 107 -9.79 -9.75 10.48
CA LEU A 107 -10.68 -8.64 10.15
C LEU A 107 -12.18 -9.02 10.22
N GLY A 108 -12.50 -10.27 10.54
CA GLY A 108 -13.86 -10.79 10.43
C GLY A 108 -14.33 -10.85 8.98
N GLN A 109 -15.63 -11.02 8.73
CA GLN A 109 -16.19 -11.03 7.38
C GLN A 109 -16.19 -9.64 6.72
N TRP A 110 -15.96 -9.59 5.41
CA TRP A 110 -15.99 -8.32 4.67
C TRP A 110 -17.38 -7.69 4.78
N LYS A 111 -17.42 -6.41 5.17
CA LYS A 111 -18.61 -5.57 5.13
C LYS A 111 -18.33 -4.35 4.27
N SER A 112 -19.18 -4.12 3.27
CA SER A 112 -19.16 -2.92 2.44
C SER A 112 -20.09 -1.84 3.00
N GLY A 113 -20.04 -0.63 2.43
CA GLY A 113 -20.88 0.50 2.83
C GLY A 113 -20.33 1.21 4.06
N ASP A 114 -21.21 1.78 4.88
CA ASP A 114 -20.85 2.65 6.02
C ASP A 114 -19.99 1.95 7.08
N LEU A 115 -20.00 0.62 7.10
CA LEU A 115 -19.23 -0.20 8.02
C LEU A 115 -17.93 -0.75 7.41
N ARG A 116 -17.49 -0.21 6.26
CA ARG A 116 -16.26 -0.64 5.60
C ARG A 116 -15.05 -0.43 6.51
N LEU A 117 -14.17 -1.43 6.51
CA LEU A 117 -12.92 -1.42 7.25
C LEU A 117 -11.77 -1.60 6.26
N ASP A 118 -11.13 -0.49 5.91
CA ASP A 118 -9.95 -0.51 5.06
C ASP A 118 -8.72 -0.82 5.93
N PRO A 119 -7.95 -1.87 5.59
CA PRO A 119 -6.82 -2.30 6.40
C PRO A 119 -5.51 -1.59 6.07
N ALA A 120 -5.60 -0.29 5.76
CA ALA A 120 -4.47 0.51 5.34
C ALA A 120 -3.34 0.54 6.38
N PRO A 121 -2.12 0.11 6.01
CA PRO A 121 -0.98 0.15 6.91
C PRO A 121 -0.46 1.58 7.09
N CYS A 122 -0.02 1.92 8.30
CA CYS A 122 0.63 3.19 8.56
C CYS A 122 1.97 2.98 9.28
N TRP A 123 3.05 3.51 8.70
CA TRP A 123 4.40 3.38 9.24
C TRP A 123 4.63 4.27 10.47
N ASN A 124 5.38 3.75 11.43
CA ASN A 124 6.01 4.58 12.43
C ASN A 124 7.18 5.39 11.82
N ARG A 125 7.70 6.38 12.56
CA ARG A 125 8.74 7.29 12.04
C ARG A 125 10.07 6.61 11.75
N SER A 126 10.41 5.54 12.46
CA SER A 126 11.64 4.78 12.27
C SER A 126 11.58 3.82 11.08
N GLY A 127 10.40 3.55 10.51
CA GLY A 127 10.24 2.64 9.37
C GLY A 127 10.45 1.17 9.73
N ASP A 128 10.31 0.81 11.01
CA ASP A 128 10.49 -0.56 11.53
C ASP A 128 9.21 -1.17 12.09
N ALA A 129 8.10 -0.42 12.13
CA ALA A 129 6.79 -0.96 12.50
C ALA A 129 5.63 -0.32 11.74
N LEU A 130 4.55 -1.09 11.60
CA LEU A 130 3.26 -0.65 11.08
C LEU A 130 2.19 -0.70 12.16
N VAL A 131 1.28 0.27 12.15
CA VAL A 131 -0.02 0.13 12.82
C VAL A 131 -1.09 -0.24 11.79
N VAL A 132 -1.92 -1.23 12.12
CA VAL A 132 -2.97 -1.79 11.25
C VAL A 132 -4.24 -2.08 12.05
N PRO A 133 -5.44 -1.94 11.47
CA PRO A 133 -6.67 -2.30 12.17
C PRO A 133 -6.90 -3.82 12.19
N GLY A 134 -7.58 -4.31 13.22
CA GLY A 134 -8.02 -5.71 13.30
C GLY A 134 -9.13 -5.92 14.32
N ILE A 135 -9.59 -7.16 14.44
CA ILE A 135 -10.56 -7.60 15.45
C ILE A 135 -9.83 -8.46 16.49
N ALA A 136 -9.91 -8.05 17.76
CA ALA A 136 -9.33 -8.77 18.88
C ALA A 136 -10.18 -9.99 19.29
N ALA A 137 -9.64 -10.84 20.16
CA ALA A 137 -10.30 -12.08 20.59
C ALA A 137 -11.63 -11.84 21.33
N ASP A 138 -11.81 -10.66 21.94
CA ASP A 138 -13.06 -10.23 22.58
C ASP A 138 -14.10 -9.65 21.60
N GLY A 139 -13.80 -9.65 20.30
CA GLY A 139 -14.66 -9.13 19.23
C GLY A 139 -14.58 -7.62 19.04
N THR A 140 -13.74 -6.90 19.80
CA THR A 140 -13.57 -5.45 19.63
C THR A 140 -12.66 -5.12 18.47
N ARG A 141 -12.89 -3.96 17.83
CA ARG A 141 -11.97 -3.41 16.83
C ARG A 141 -10.82 -2.72 17.55
N GLN A 142 -9.60 -3.14 17.24
CA GLN A 142 -8.37 -2.61 17.84
C GLN A 142 -7.34 -2.28 16.77
N MET A 143 -6.31 -1.57 17.19
CA MET A 143 -5.09 -1.37 16.39
C MET A 143 -4.04 -2.37 16.83
N PHE A 144 -3.37 -2.99 15.86
CA PHE A 144 -2.30 -3.94 16.05
C PHE A 144 -1.01 -3.35 15.51
N VAL A 145 0.11 -3.73 16.10
CA VAL A 145 1.45 -3.34 15.64
C VAL A 145 2.11 -4.55 15.00
N LEU A 146 2.63 -4.37 13.79
CA LEU A 146 3.49 -5.32 13.10
C LEU A 146 4.92 -4.77 13.10
N GLU A 147 5.85 -5.49 13.71
CA GLU A 147 7.25 -5.06 13.83
C GLU A 147 8.16 -5.86 12.91
N LEU A 148 9.09 -5.17 12.24
CA LEU A 148 10.18 -5.77 11.48
C LEU A 148 11.36 -6.05 12.41
N VAL A 149 11.40 -7.27 12.95
CA VAL A 149 12.49 -7.68 13.84
C VAL A 149 13.72 -8.08 13.01
N PRO A 150 14.93 -7.55 13.29
CA PRO A 150 16.16 -8.01 12.66
C PRO A 150 16.38 -9.49 12.93
N THR A 151 16.78 -10.25 11.90
CA THR A 151 17.37 -11.56 12.11
C THR A 151 18.73 -11.36 12.77
N GLY A 152 18.87 -11.80 14.03
CA GLY A 152 20.13 -11.80 14.76
C GLY A 152 21.19 -12.73 14.18
#